data_AF-A0A1C4KWN6-F1
#
_entry.id   AF-A0A1C4KWN6-F1
#
_cell.length_a   1.000
_cell.length_b   1.000
_cell.length_c   1.000
_cell.angle_alpha   90.00
_cell.angle_beta   90.00
_cell.angle_gamma   90.00
#
_symmetry.space_group_name_H-M   'P 1'
#
loop_
_entity.id
_entity.type
_entity.pdbx_description
1 polymer ?
#
loop_
_entity_poly.entity_id
_entity_poly.type
_entity_poly.pdbx_seq_one_letter_code
_entity_poly.pdbx_strand_id
1 'polypeptide(L)'
;MVPLAEAWDSGASAWTVARREAYANDQEAHTSLVAVTARTNRQKADQDPRDWMPPSPEAQCRYVGEWVATKLRWQLTADDRELETLKAYADQGHPHWPSSATTTLKGQRLKL
;
A
#
# COMPACT_ATOMS: atom_id res chain seq x y z
N MET A 1 1.41 2.37 -3.77
CA MET A 1 2.83 2.00 -3.94
C MET A 1 3.28 1.19 -2.73
N VAL A 2 3.82 -0.02 -2.92
CA VAL A 2 4.35 -0.89 -1.85
C VAL A 2 5.82 -1.23 -2.22
N PRO A 3 6.83 -1.03 -1.34
CA PRO A 3 8.23 -1.34 -1.63
C PRO A 3 8.48 -2.82 -1.94
N LEU A 4 9.56 -3.13 -2.68
CA LEU A 4 9.89 -4.52 -3.03
C LEU A 4 10.17 -5.40 -1.80
N ALA A 5 10.86 -4.86 -0.78
CA ALA A 5 11.14 -5.58 0.46
C ALA A 5 9.85 -5.84 1.25
N GLU A 6 9.01 -4.82 1.43
CA GLU A 6 7.68 -5.00 2.03
C GLU A 6 6.81 -6.01 1.26
N ALA A 7 6.81 -5.96 -0.07
CA ALA A 7 6.07 -6.92 -0.88
C ALA A 7 6.60 -8.36 -0.67
N TRP A 8 7.91 -8.53 -0.50
CA TRP A 8 8.53 -9.81 -0.19
C TRP A 8 7.99 -10.40 1.10
N ASP A 9 7.98 -9.59 2.17
CA ASP A 9 7.48 -9.97 3.49
C ASP A 9 5.97 -10.21 3.48
N SER A 10 5.25 -9.49 2.63
CA SER A 10 3.81 -9.65 2.38
C SER A 10 3.45 -10.82 1.44
N GLY A 11 4.38 -11.74 1.16
CA GLY A 11 4.13 -12.98 0.43
C GLY A 11 4.67 -13.05 -1.01
N ALA A 12 5.28 -11.99 -1.54
CA ALA A 12 5.93 -12.04 -2.85
C ALA A 12 7.18 -12.94 -2.87
N SER A 13 7.72 -13.30 -1.71
CA SER A 13 8.78 -14.29 -1.55
C SER A 13 8.43 -15.66 -2.17
N ALA A 14 7.15 -16.04 -2.16
CA ALA A 14 6.65 -17.29 -2.73
C ALA A 14 6.36 -17.21 -4.25
N TRP A 15 6.48 -16.03 -4.86
CA TRP A 15 6.19 -15.85 -6.28
C TRP A 15 7.32 -16.37 -7.17
N THR A 16 6.95 -16.73 -8.40
CA THR A 16 7.92 -16.96 -9.47
C THR A 16 8.75 -15.70 -9.73
N VAL A 17 9.95 -15.87 -10.29
CA VAL A 17 10.80 -14.74 -10.70
C VAL A 17 10.05 -13.81 -11.66
N ALA A 18 9.40 -14.37 -12.69
CA ALA A 18 8.62 -13.60 -13.66
C ALA A 18 7.51 -12.76 -13.03
N ARG A 19 6.82 -13.27 -12.00
CA ARG A 19 5.77 -12.50 -11.31
C ARG A 19 6.36 -11.37 -10.46
N ARG A 20 7.52 -11.56 -9.82
CA ARG A 20 8.23 -10.48 -9.10
C ARG A 20 8.75 -9.42 -10.06
N GLU A 21 9.26 -9.81 -11.22
CA GLU A 21 9.68 -8.88 -12.28
C GLU A 21 8.49 -8.07 -12.80
N ALA A 22 7.33 -8.72 -13.03
CA ALA A 22 6.13 -8.01 -13.43
C ALA A 22 5.68 -6.98 -12.37
N TYR A 23 5.76 -7.33 -11.08
CA TYR A 23 5.48 -6.41 -9.98
C TYR A 23 6.45 -5.23 -9.92
N ALA A 24 7.75 -5.49 -10.05
CA ALA A 24 8.79 -4.45 -10.01
C ALA A 24 8.69 -3.46 -11.17
N ASN A 25 8.08 -3.86 -12.28
CA ASN A 25 7.92 -3.04 -13.49
C ASN A 25 6.47 -2.59 -13.73
N ASP A 26 5.59 -2.74 -12.74
CA ASP A 26 4.16 -2.42 -12.87
C ASP A 26 3.93 -0.92 -13.06
N GLN A 27 3.51 -0.54 -14.26
CA GLN A 27 3.10 0.83 -14.62
C GLN A 27 1.60 0.95 -14.91
N GLU A 28 0.84 -0.14 -14.82
CA GLU A 28 -0.60 -0.15 -15.14
C GLU A 28 -1.43 0.55 -14.05
N ALA A 29 -0.90 0.61 -12.82
CA ALA A 29 -1.48 1.48 -11.79
C ALA A 29 -1.12 2.93 -12.13
N HIS A 30 -2.09 3.69 -12.64
CA HIS A 30 -1.97 5.11 -13.00
C HIS A 30 -1.36 6.01 -11.90
N THR A 31 -1.33 5.53 -10.66
CA THR A 31 -0.84 6.25 -9.49
C THR A 31 0.42 5.65 -8.85
N SER A 32 1.02 4.63 -9.48
CA SER A 32 2.20 3.92 -8.94
C SER A 32 3.45 4.81 -8.77
N LEU A 33 3.54 5.95 -9.47
CA LEU A 33 4.71 6.82 -9.49
C LEU A 33 4.36 8.24 -9.07
N VAL A 34 5.03 8.70 -8.00
CA VAL A 34 4.89 10.03 -7.44
C VAL A 34 6.27 10.63 -7.27
N ALA A 35 6.52 11.76 -7.93
CA ALA A 35 7.76 12.50 -7.72
C ALA A 35 7.78 13.06 -6.29
N VAL A 36 8.78 12.65 -5.51
CA VAL A 36 9.02 13.13 -4.15
C VAL A 36 10.49 13.53 -4.02
N THR A 37 10.82 14.28 -2.96
CA THR A 37 12.23 14.61 -2.70
C THR A 37 13.02 13.35 -2.36
N ALA A 38 14.32 13.35 -2.67
CA ALA A 38 15.21 12.25 -2.29
C ALA A 38 15.22 12.00 -0.77
N ARG A 39 15.03 13.05 0.05
CA ARG A 39 14.89 12.91 1.51
C ARG A 39 13.64 12.14 1.89
N THR A 40 12.49 12.51 1.32
CA THR A 40 11.21 11.82 1.55
C THR A 40 11.29 10.35 1.13
N ASN A 41 11.90 10.05 -0.02
CA ASN A 41 12.07 8.67 -0.48
C ASN A 41 12.96 7.85 0.47
N ARG A 42 14.06 8.44 0.98
CA ARG A 42 14.93 7.78 1.97
C ARG A 42 14.26 7.58 3.33
N GLN A 43 13.42 8.52 3.75
CA GLN A 43 12.65 8.38 4.99
C GLN A 43 11.62 7.25 4.89
N LYS A 44 10.97 7.12 3.73
CA LYS A 44 10.03 6.04 3.47
C LYS A 44 10.71 4.66 3.47
N ALA A 45 11.81 4.51 2.74
CA ALA A 45 12.50 3.22 2.56
C ALA A 45 11.52 2.06 2.25
N ASP A 46 11.65 0.95 2.96
CA ASP A 46 10.79 -0.22 2.94
C ASP A 46 9.66 -0.20 3.98
N GLN A 47 9.49 0.91 4.70
CA GLN A 47 8.52 1.01 5.79
C GLN A 47 7.07 0.95 5.29
N ASP A 48 6.24 0.27 6.07
CA ASP A 48 4.79 0.19 5.89
C ASP A 48 4.08 1.49 6.39
N PRO A 49 2.76 1.62 6.22
CA PRO A 49 2.00 2.78 6.69
C PRO A 49 1.97 2.99 8.20
N ARG A 50 2.33 1.98 8.98
CA ARG A 50 2.49 2.10 10.44
C ARG A 50 3.82 2.79 10.76
N ASP A 51 4.88 2.35 10.06
CA ASP A 51 6.24 2.87 10.02
C ASP A 51 6.34 4.34 9.62
N TRP A 52 5.70 4.63 8.48
CA TRP A 52 5.88 5.90 7.78
C TRP A 52 4.63 6.32 7.00
N MET A 53 4.36 7.62 7.07
CA MET A 53 3.32 8.28 6.29
C MET A 53 3.83 9.57 5.66
N PRO A 54 3.32 9.97 4.49
CA PRO A 54 3.65 11.27 3.92
C PRO A 54 3.17 12.41 4.84
N PRO A 55 3.88 13.55 4.88
CA PRO A 55 3.61 14.61 5.85
C PRO A 55 2.36 15.43 5.58
N SER A 56 1.84 15.46 4.35
CA SER A 56 0.63 16.22 4.01
C SER A 56 -0.63 15.34 4.11
N PRO A 57 -1.72 15.82 4.75
CA PRO A 57 -2.96 15.05 4.90
C PRO A 57 -3.54 14.56 3.56
N GLU A 58 -3.54 15.40 2.53
CA GLU A 58 -4.02 15.01 1.20
C GLU A 58 -3.21 13.84 0.59
N ALA A 59 -1.89 13.84 0.78
CA ALA A 59 -1.04 12.75 0.33
C ALA A 59 -1.23 11.48 1.16
N GLN A 60 -1.61 11.59 2.45
CA GLN A 60 -1.90 10.44 3.29
C GLN A 60 -3.10 9.66 2.77
N CYS A 61 -4.21 10.35 2.48
CA CYS A 61 -5.42 9.74 1.92
C CYS A 61 -5.11 8.97 0.63
N ARG A 62 -4.40 9.64 -0.29
CA ARG A 62 -4.01 9.03 -1.56
C ARG A 62 -3.09 7.83 -1.34
N TYR A 63 -2.07 7.99 -0.51
CA TYR A 63 -1.09 6.94 -0.22
C TYR A 63 -1.72 5.67 0.34
N VAL A 64 -2.59 5.79 1.35
CA VAL A 64 -3.29 4.64 1.95
C VAL A 64 -4.20 3.96 0.92
N GLY A 65 -4.94 4.74 0.12
CA GLY A 65 -5.80 4.20 -0.93
C GLY A 65 -5.01 3.40 -1.97
N GLU A 66 -3.87 3.94 -2.43
CA GLU A 66 -2.97 3.25 -3.37
C GLU A 66 -2.29 2.03 -2.75
N TRP A 67 -1.96 2.09 -1.46
CA TRP A 67 -1.36 0.98 -0.72
C TRP A 67 -2.31 -0.21 -0.69
N VAL A 68 -3.56 0.01 -0.24
CA VAL A 68 -4.61 -1.01 -0.22
C VAL A 68 -4.91 -1.54 -1.62
N ALA A 69 -5.05 -0.66 -2.62
CA ALA A 69 -5.29 -1.07 -4.00
C ALA A 69 -4.15 -1.95 -4.54
N THR A 70 -2.89 -1.62 -4.23
CA THR A 70 -1.72 -2.40 -4.62
C THR A 70 -1.75 -3.79 -3.98
N LYS A 71 -1.96 -3.87 -2.65
CA LYS A 71 -2.00 -5.15 -1.95
C LYS A 71 -3.13 -6.06 -2.46
N LEU A 72 -4.30 -5.50 -2.74
CA LEU A 72 -5.43 -6.25 -3.31
C LEU A 72 -5.18 -6.74 -4.73
N ARG A 73 -4.68 -5.87 -5.63
CA ARG A 73 -4.40 -6.24 -7.02
C ARG A 73 -3.36 -7.36 -7.10
N TRP A 74 -2.33 -7.28 -6.28
CA TRP A 74 -1.21 -8.21 -6.31
C TRP A 74 -1.35 -9.40 -5.36
N GLN A 75 -2.42 -9.44 -4.56
CA GLN A 75 -2.71 -10.48 -3.56
C GLN A 75 -1.61 -10.59 -2.51
N LEU A 76 -1.15 -9.43 -2.02
CA LEU A 76 -0.24 -9.32 -0.89
C LEU A 76 -1.04 -9.31 0.42
N THR A 77 -0.42 -9.81 1.49
CA THR A 77 -0.98 -9.78 2.84
C THR A 77 -0.64 -8.46 3.54
N ALA A 78 -1.35 -8.18 4.63
CA ALA A 78 -1.00 -7.12 5.57
C ALA A 78 -0.97 -7.73 6.96
N ASP A 79 0.00 -7.34 7.79
CA ASP A 79 0.01 -7.77 9.18
C ASP A 79 -1.05 -7.03 10.02
N ASP A 80 -1.28 -7.49 11.25
CA ASP A 80 -2.33 -6.96 12.12
C ASP A 80 -2.15 -5.46 12.43
N ARG A 81 -0.90 -5.00 12.57
CA ARG A 81 -0.58 -3.62 12.98
C ARG A 81 -0.67 -2.67 11.79
N GLU A 82 -0.24 -3.13 10.63
CA GLU A 82 -0.44 -2.47 9.36
C GLU A 82 -1.94 -2.30 9.10
N LEU A 83 -2.72 -3.39 9.25
CA LEU A 83 -4.16 -3.40 9.01
C LEU A 83 -4.92 -2.47 9.96
N GLU A 84 -4.54 -2.41 11.24
CA GLU A 84 -5.08 -1.45 12.20
C GLU A 84 -4.88 -0.01 11.73
N THR A 85 -3.67 0.30 11.26
CA THR A 85 -3.33 1.62 10.73
C THR A 85 -4.17 1.96 9.50
N LEU A 86 -4.28 1.04 8.54
CA LEU A 86 -5.08 1.23 7.33
C LEU A 86 -6.56 1.47 7.65
N LYS A 87 -7.12 0.77 8.65
CA LYS A 87 -8.50 0.97 9.11
C LYS A 87 -8.71 2.33 9.76
N ALA A 88 -7.76 2.77 10.60
CA ALA A 88 -7.83 4.08 11.26
C ALA A 88 -7.87 5.23 10.23
N TYR A 89 -7.15 5.11 9.11
CA TYR A 89 -7.25 6.08 8.00
C TYR A 89 -8.56 5.97 7.23
N ALA A 90 -9.06 4.76 6.98
CA ALA A 90 -10.34 4.57 6.29
C ALA A 90 -11.53 5.18 7.07
N ASP A 91 -11.50 5.16 8.40
CA ASP A 91 -12.58 5.68 9.25
C ASP A 91 -12.58 7.21 9.38
N GLN A 92 -11.51 7.90 8.97
CA GLN A 92 -11.42 9.37 9.01
C GLN A 92 -12.22 10.09 7.89
N GLY A 93 -12.84 9.35 6.97
CA GLY A 93 -13.77 9.93 5.98
C GLY A 93 -13.10 10.78 4.90
N HIS A 94 -11.94 10.35 4.40
CA HIS A 94 -11.15 11.11 3.45
C HIS A 94 -11.83 11.29 2.08
N PRO A 95 -11.80 12.50 1.47
CA PRO A 95 -12.28 12.70 0.11
C PRO A 95 -11.48 11.82 -0.87
N HIS A 96 -12.20 11.18 -1.80
CA HIS A 96 -11.66 10.26 -2.84
C HIS A 96 -11.20 8.88 -2.36
N TRP A 97 -11.44 8.51 -1.09
CA TRP A 97 -11.31 7.13 -0.65
C TRP A 97 -12.31 6.22 -1.37
N PRO A 98 -11.90 5.13 -2.06
CA PRO A 98 -12.83 4.26 -2.76
C PRO A 98 -13.73 3.52 -1.76
N SER A 99 -15.06 3.59 -1.93
CA SER A 99 -15.99 2.83 -1.08
C SER A 99 -15.70 1.33 -1.07
N SER A 100 -15.18 0.78 -2.18
CA SER A 100 -14.72 -0.61 -2.30
C SER A 100 -13.53 -0.95 -1.41
N ALA A 101 -12.64 0.01 -1.13
CA ALA A 101 -11.54 -0.15 -0.19
C ALA A 101 -12.06 -0.20 1.26
N THR A 102 -13.06 0.60 1.62
CA THR A 102 -13.73 0.53 2.94
C THR A 102 -14.38 -0.83 3.16
N THR A 103 -15.13 -1.33 2.18
CA THR A 103 -15.79 -2.65 2.28
C THR A 103 -14.77 -3.78 2.42
N THR A 104 -13.63 -3.69 1.73
CA THR A 104 -12.59 -4.72 1.79
C THR A 104 -11.84 -4.74 3.14
N LEU A 105 -11.58 -3.56 3.72
CA LEU A 105 -10.96 -3.45 5.05
C LEU A 105 -11.93 -3.79 6.20
N LYS A 106 -13.21 -3.43 6.07
CA LYS A 106 -14.27 -3.75 7.06
C LYS A 106 -14.77 -5.20 6.96
N GLY A 107 -14.62 -5.85 5.81
CA GLY A 107 -15.14 -7.18 5.51
C GLY A 107 -14.11 -8.31 5.40
N GLN A 108 -12.85 -8.11 5.84
CA GLN A 108 -11.76 -9.11 5.75
C GLN A 108 -11.60 -9.73 4.36
N ARG A 109 -10.97 -9.00 3.43
CA ARG A 109 -10.43 -9.59 2.19
C ARG A 109 -8.99 -9.15 1.85
N LEU A 110 -8.22 -8.76 2.86
CA LEU A 110 -6.80 -9.10 2.87
C LEU A 110 -6.75 -10.47 3.55
N LYS A 111 -6.57 -11.53 2.76
CA LYS A 111 -6.44 -12.88 3.35
C LYS A 111 -5.13 -12.90 4.13
N LEU A 112 -5.24 -13.00 5.44
CA LEU A 112 -4.19 -13.47 6.34
C LEU A 112 -3.82 -14.91 5.98
#